data_AF-A0A7C1C3G6-F1
#
_entry.id   AF-A0A7C1C3G6-F1
#
_cell.length_a   1.000
_cell.length_b   1.000
_cell.length_c   1.000
_cell.angle_alpha   90.00
_cell.angle_beta   90.00
_cell.angle_gamma   90.00
#
_symmetry.space_group_name_H-M   'P 1'
#
loop_
_entity.id
_entity.type
_entity.pdbx_description
1 polymer ?
#
loop_
_entity_poly.entity_id
_entity_poly.type
_entity_poly.pdbx_seq_one_letter_code
_entity_poly.pdbx_strand_id
1 'polypeptide(L)'
;MRDEIIELEYTPEDENGKRLTKQKRKLRLRKVCYQDERNRYYEFLTNNFEIMAEEVAFLYKKRWGIELLFKKMKQNFQLHYFYGENETAIRTQVWCTLIAQLLLTVIQKMAETKKAFSVVATLVRMNLISMLDVFELLRSRRRDFTSRINAPPDSQLILNF
;
A
#
# COMPACT_ATOMS: atom_id res chain seq x y z
N MET A 1 28.89 9.65 3.97
CA MET A 1 27.70 10.53 3.93
C MET A 1 28.19 11.94 3.70
N ARG A 2 27.64 12.66 2.71
CA ARG A 2 27.97 14.08 2.48
C ARG A 2 26.71 14.91 2.63
N ASP A 3 26.81 16.06 3.28
CA ASP A 3 25.71 16.97 3.56
C ASP A 3 26.16 18.38 3.18
N GLU A 4 25.48 18.98 2.22
CA GLU A 4 25.87 20.24 1.61
C GLU A 4 24.65 21.17 1.53
N ILE A 5 24.82 22.42 1.96
CA ILE A 5 23.79 23.45 1.78
C ILE A 5 24.04 24.11 0.41
N ILE A 6 23.03 24.02 -0.46
CA ILE A 6 23.04 24.60 -1.81
C ILE A 6 22.18 25.86 -1.80
N GLU A 7 22.70 26.93 -2.38
CA GLU A 7 21.91 28.12 -2.70
C GLU A 7 21.60 28.14 -4.19
N LEU A 8 20.31 28.21 -4.54
CA LEU A 8 19.84 28.17 -5.92
C LEU A 8 19.10 29.48 -6.24
N GLU A 9 19.55 30.21 -7.25
CA GLU A 9 18.85 31.40 -7.74
C GLU A 9 17.73 30.97 -8.70
N TYR A 10 16.49 31.29 -8.35
CA TYR A 10 15.31 31.02 -9.16
C TYR A 10 14.56 32.32 -9.50
N THR A 11 14.10 32.42 -10.75
CA THR A 11 13.21 33.49 -11.21
C THR A 11 11.75 33.02 -11.13
N PRO A 12 10.89 33.63 -10.29
CA PRO A 12 9.50 33.23 -10.19
C PRO A 12 8.75 33.42 -11.50
N GLU A 13 7.86 32.48 -11.80
CA GLU A 13 6.91 32.56 -12.91
C GLU A 13 5.61 33.20 -12.42
N ASP A 14 5.03 34.08 -13.23
CA ASP A 14 3.74 34.74 -12.97
C ASP A 14 2.56 33.77 -13.21
N GLU A 15 1.33 34.13 -12.83
CA GLU A 15 0.13 33.29 -13.02
C GLU A 15 -0.12 32.89 -14.49
N ASN A 16 0.43 33.66 -15.43
CA ASN A 16 0.39 33.42 -16.87
C ASN A 16 1.61 32.60 -17.40
N GLY A 17 2.42 31.99 -16.52
CA GLY A 17 3.60 31.20 -16.89
C GLY A 17 4.78 32.02 -17.42
N LYS A 18 4.72 33.35 -17.35
CA LYS A 18 5.80 34.23 -17.83
C LYS A 18 6.86 34.39 -16.74
N ARG A 19 8.11 34.01 -17.04
CA ARG A 19 9.26 34.19 -16.13
C ARG A 19 9.47 35.67 -15.85
N LEU A 20 9.36 36.07 -14.58
CA LEU A 20 9.66 37.43 -14.13
C LEU A 20 11.17 37.59 -14.02
N THR A 21 11.84 37.84 -15.14
CA THR A 21 13.30 37.97 -15.25
C THR A 21 13.90 39.06 -14.35
N LYS A 22 13.07 39.96 -13.82
CA LYS A 22 13.48 41.07 -12.92
C LYS A 22 13.56 40.69 -11.44
N GLN A 23 12.98 39.56 -11.02
CA GLN A 23 13.07 39.11 -9.63
C GLN A 23 13.91 37.83 -9.57
N LYS A 24 15.04 37.89 -8.85
CA LYS A 24 15.81 36.70 -8.49
C LYS A 24 15.58 36.41 -7.02
N ARG A 25 15.06 35.23 -6.71
CA ARG A 25 14.93 34.74 -5.33
C ARG A 25 15.99 33.67 -5.09
N LYS A 26 16.65 33.76 -3.93
CA LYS A 26 17.60 32.74 -3.47
C LYS A 26 16.85 31.70 -2.65
N LEU A 27 16.88 30.45 -3.08
CA LEU A 27 16.37 29.31 -2.34
C LEU A 27 17.55 28.59 -1.69
N ARG A 28 17.54 28.52 -0.36
CA ARG A 28 18.47 27.68 0.39
C ARG A 28 17.87 26.27 0.45
N LEU A 29 18.64 25.29 0.00
CA LEU A 29 18.28 23.88 -0.04
C LEU A 29 19.41 23.07 0.57
N ARG A 30 19.12 21.86 1.02
CA ARG A 30 20.12 20.95 1.56
C ARG A 30 20.18 19.70 0.70
N LYS A 31 21.37 19.38 0.20
CA LYS A 31 21.66 18.17 -0.54
C LYS A 31 22.30 17.15 0.39
N VAL A 32 21.67 15.98 0.45
CA VAL A 32 22.11 14.86 1.27
C VAL A 32 22.52 13.70 0.36
N CYS A 33 23.77 13.26 0.48
CA CYS A 33 24.28 12.10 -0.22
C CYS A 33 24.31 10.88 0.72
N TYR A 34 23.50 9.88 0.38
CA TYR A 34 23.37 8.61 1.09
C TYR A 34 23.94 7.47 0.26
N GLN A 35 24.60 6.53 0.92
CA GLN A 35 25.13 5.33 0.30
C GLN A 35 24.49 4.12 0.98
N ASP A 36 23.84 3.28 0.19
CA ASP A 36 23.21 2.06 0.67
C ASP A 36 24.25 0.94 0.89
N GLU A 37 23.89 -0.10 1.63
CA GLU A 37 24.74 -1.27 1.94
C GLU A 37 25.24 -1.99 0.67
N ARG A 38 24.51 -1.82 -0.44
CA ARG A 38 24.85 -2.35 -1.76
C ARG A 38 25.76 -1.44 -2.59
N ASN A 39 26.41 -0.47 -1.94
CA ASN A 39 27.33 0.49 -2.56
C ASN A 39 26.65 1.38 -3.63
N ARG A 40 25.34 1.64 -3.47
CA ARG A 40 24.55 2.51 -4.36
C ARG A 40 24.50 3.91 -3.77
N TYR A 41 24.79 4.91 -4.60
CA TYR A 41 24.76 6.31 -4.20
C TYR A 41 23.42 6.95 -4.56
N TYR A 42 22.83 7.63 -3.59
CA TYR A 42 21.59 8.37 -3.72
C TYR A 42 21.83 9.82 -3.29
N GLU A 43 21.30 10.75 -4.07
CA GLU A 43 21.32 12.17 -3.75
C GLU A 43 19.89 12.64 -3.50
N PHE A 44 19.67 13.26 -2.34
CA PHE A 44 18.38 13.78 -1.93
C PHE A 44 18.48 15.28 -1.74
N LEU A 45 17.39 15.99 -2.04
CA LEU A 45 17.29 17.43 -1.86
C LEU A 45 16.14 17.72 -0.89
N THR A 46 16.43 18.39 0.22
CA THR A 46 15.45 18.69 1.26
C THR A 46 15.45 20.18 1.60
N ASN A 47 14.29 20.69 1.99
CA ASN A 47 14.14 22.02 2.59
C ASN A 47 14.20 21.97 4.12
N ASN A 48 14.33 20.77 4.70
CA ASN A 48 14.44 20.57 6.14
C ASN A 48 15.91 20.46 6.56
N PHE A 49 16.35 21.42 7.37
CA PHE A 49 17.73 21.53 7.85
C PHE A 49 17.93 20.95 9.26
N GLU A 50 16.86 20.56 9.95
CA GLU A 50 16.90 20.11 11.35
C GLU A 50 17.14 18.60 11.47
N ILE A 51 16.52 17.82 10.58
CA ILE A 51 16.60 16.35 10.61
C ILE A 51 17.98 15.83 10.20
N MET A 52 18.37 14.67 10.69
CA MET A 52 19.64 14.05 10.30
C MET A 52 19.60 13.62 8.83
N ALA A 53 20.75 13.62 8.18
CA ALA A 53 20.89 13.19 6.79
C ALA A 53 20.39 11.75 6.57
N GLU A 54 20.53 10.86 7.56
CA GLU A 54 20.01 9.49 7.52
C GLU A 54 18.48 9.45 7.59
N GLU A 55 17.86 10.31 8.38
CA GLU A 55 16.41 10.45 8.46
C GLU A 55 15.83 10.94 7.13
N VAL A 56 16.53 11.85 6.43
CA VAL A 56 16.17 12.26 5.06
C VAL A 56 16.12 11.04 4.15
N ALA A 57 17.20 10.25 4.11
CA ALA A 57 17.26 9.04 3.28
C ALA A 57 16.15 8.04 3.64
N PHE A 58 15.88 7.85 4.94
CA PHE A 58 14.80 6.99 5.41
C PHE A 58 13.40 7.50 5.00
N LEU A 59 13.15 8.80 5.07
CA LEU A 59 11.88 9.40 4.66
C LEU A 59 11.67 9.23 3.14
N TYR A 60 12.72 9.44 2.35
CA TYR A 60 12.69 9.17 0.91
C TYR A 60 12.44 7.69 0.60
N LYS A 61 12.96 6.77 1.41
CA LYS A 61 12.65 5.33 1.31
C LYS A 61 11.16 5.05 1.61
N LYS A 62 10.56 5.77 2.57
CA LYS A 62 9.11 5.65 2.86
C LYS A 62 8.24 6.16 1.72
N ARG A 63 8.69 7.15 0.94
CA ARG A 63 7.96 7.65 -0.25
C ARG A 63 7.62 6.54 -1.24
N TRP A 64 8.52 5.57 -1.44
CA TRP A 64 8.26 4.40 -2.29
C TRP A 64 7.05 3.56 -1.82
N GLY A 65 6.73 3.60 -0.53
CA GLY A 65 5.55 2.95 0.03
C GLY A 65 4.24 3.43 -0.61
N ILE A 66 4.16 4.71 -0.99
CA ILE A 66 2.99 5.29 -1.66
C ILE A 66 2.84 4.70 -3.07
N GLU A 67 3.92 4.56 -3.82
CA GLU A 67 3.90 3.95 -5.15
C GLU A 67 3.47 2.48 -5.07
N LEU A 68 3.95 1.75 -4.05
CA LEU A 68 3.55 0.38 -3.81
C LEU A 68 2.07 0.28 -3.41
N LEU A 69 1.54 1.23 -2.62
CA LEU A 69 0.11 1.32 -2.30
C LEU A 69 -0.72 1.48 -3.57
N PHE A 70 -0.40 2.45 -4.42
CA PHE A 70 -1.11 2.65 -5.69
C PHE A 70 -0.97 1.47 -6.65
N LYS A 71 0.19 0.79 -6.66
CA LYS A 71 0.38 -0.44 -7.43
C LYS A 71 -0.55 -1.55 -6.94
N LYS A 72 -0.63 -1.79 -5.62
CA LYS A 72 -1.55 -2.79 -5.03
C LYS A 72 -3.00 -2.44 -5.34
N MET A 73 -3.35 -1.16 -5.27
CA MET A 73 -4.70 -0.67 -5.55
C MET A 73 -5.11 -0.98 -7.00
N LYS A 74 -4.26 -0.63 -7.97
CA LYS A 74 -4.52 -0.91 -9.39
C LYS A 74 -4.53 -2.40 -9.73
N GLN A 75 -3.72 -3.21 -9.06
CA GLN A 75 -3.60 -4.65 -9.36
C GLN A 75 -4.71 -5.50 -8.75
N ASN A 76 -5.20 -5.18 -7.54
CA ASN A 76 -6.11 -6.04 -6.80
C ASN A 76 -7.58 -5.60 -6.89
N PHE A 77 -7.84 -4.40 -7.41
CA PHE A 77 -9.17 -3.85 -7.56
C PHE A 77 -9.45 -3.56 -9.04
N GLN A 78 -10.70 -3.79 -9.45
CA GLN A 78 -11.16 -3.52 -10.80
C GLN A 78 -11.40 -2.02 -10.99
N LEU A 79 -10.31 -1.25 -11.11
CA LEU A 79 -10.37 0.18 -11.42
C LEU A 79 -10.44 0.46 -12.92
N HIS A 80 -10.42 -0.59 -13.75
CA HIS A 80 -10.56 -0.49 -15.21
C HIS A 80 -12.03 -0.52 -15.67
N TYR A 81 -12.92 -1.08 -14.86
CA TYR A 81 -14.34 -1.18 -15.14
C TYR A 81 -15.10 -0.47 -14.03
N PHE A 82 -15.60 0.72 -14.34
CA PHE A 82 -16.42 1.48 -13.41
C PHE A 82 -17.86 1.00 -13.49
N TYR A 83 -18.54 0.92 -12.35
CA TYR A 83 -19.94 0.47 -12.28
C TYR A 83 -20.93 1.52 -12.81
N GLY A 84 -20.44 2.73 -13.13
CA GLY A 84 -21.20 3.79 -13.78
C GLY A 84 -20.26 4.86 -14.35
N GLU A 85 -20.74 5.60 -15.34
CA GLU A 85 -19.97 6.63 -16.06
C GLU A 85 -20.02 8.02 -15.38
N ASN A 86 -20.74 8.14 -14.27
CA ASN A 86 -20.85 9.39 -13.50
C ASN A 86 -19.60 9.62 -12.62
N GLU A 87 -19.10 10.85 -12.57
CA GLU A 87 -17.97 11.27 -11.73
C GLU A 87 -18.18 10.86 -10.26
N THR A 88 -19.40 11.02 -9.73
CA THR A 88 -19.72 10.65 -8.35
C THR A 88 -19.59 9.15 -8.11
N ALA A 89 -19.95 8.32 -9.10
CA ALA A 89 -19.84 6.86 -9.01
C ALA A 89 -18.36 6.44 -9.01
N ILE A 90 -17.56 7.04 -9.88
CA ILE A 90 -16.11 6.82 -9.94
C ILE A 90 -15.45 7.22 -8.63
N ARG A 91 -15.76 8.42 -8.11
CA ARG A 91 -15.22 8.92 -6.84
C ARG A 91 -15.56 7.99 -5.68
N THR A 92 -16.81 7.53 -5.61
CA THR A 92 -17.26 6.58 -4.57
C THR A 92 -16.53 5.23 -4.69
N GLN A 93 -16.35 4.70 -5.90
CA GLN A 93 -15.61 3.45 -6.14
C GLN A 93 -14.15 3.56 -5.68
N VAL A 94 -13.49 4.70 -5.92
CA VAL A 94 -12.13 4.96 -5.44
C VAL A 94 -12.10 5.01 -3.90
N TRP A 95 -13.03 5.70 -3.26
CA TRP A 95 -13.12 5.74 -1.78
C TRP A 95 -13.34 4.35 -1.19
N CYS A 96 -14.29 3.57 -1.71
CA CYS A 96 -14.52 2.19 -1.28
C CYS A 96 -13.27 1.32 -1.46
N THR A 97 -12.54 1.49 -2.57
CA THR A 97 -11.29 0.78 -2.83
C THR A 97 -10.21 1.11 -1.81
N LEU A 98 -10.06 2.39 -1.44
CA LEU A 98 -9.12 2.83 -0.41
C LEU A 98 -9.46 2.25 0.97
N ILE A 99 -10.75 2.26 1.34
CA ILE A 99 -11.23 1.68 2.60
C ILE A 99 -10.97 0.17 2.62
N ALA A 100 -11.33 -0.55 1.55
CA ALA A 100 -11.10 -1.99 1.45
C ALA A 100 -9.60 -2.34 1.51
N GLN A 101 -8.74 -1.58 0.83
CA GLN A 101 -7.29 -1.74 0.87
C GLN A 101 -6.74 -1.58 2.31
N LEU A 102 -7.23 -0.59 3.06
CA LEU A 102 -6.85 -0.37 4.45
C LEU A 102 -7.29 -1.55 5.33
N LEU A 103 -8.57 -1.95 5.25
CA LEU A 103 -9.12 -3.07 6.02
C LEU A 103 -8.37 -4.37 5.75
N LEU A 104 -8.12 -4.71 4.48
CA LEU A 104 -7.36 -5.91 4.12
C LEU A 104 -5.92 -5.87 4.65
N THR A 105 -5.30 -4.70 4.67
CA THR A 105 -3.94 -4.53 5.23
C THR A 105 -3.95 -4.74 6.75
N VAL A 106 -4.96 -4.21 7.46
CA VAL A 106 -5.12 -4.40 8.90
C VAL A 106 -5.38 -5.87 9.22
N ILE A 107 -6.30 -6.52 8.50
CA ILE A 107 -6.61 -7.95 8.66
C ILE A 107 -5.35 -8.80 8.42
N GLN A 108 -4.60 -8.52 7.36
CA GLN A 108 -3.34 -9.23 7.08
C GLN A 108 -2.33 -9.10 8.23
N LYS A 109 -2.23 -7.91 8.83
CA LYS A 109 -1.31 -7.62 9.93
C LYS A 109 -1.76 -8.29 11.23
N MET A 110 -3.05 -8.22 11.56
CA MET A 110 -3.64 -8.89 12.73
C MET A 110 -3.60 -10.42 12.63
N ALA A 111 -3.74 -10.97 11.43
CA ALA A 111 -3.64 -12.40 11.20
C ALA A 111 -2.19 -12.93 11.26
N GLU A 112 -1.19 -12.04 11.32
CA GLU A 112 0.24 -12.36 11.27
C GLU A 112 0.63 -13.29 10.10
N THR A 113 -0.13 -13.18 9.00
CA THR A 113 0.00 -14.11 7.88
C THR A 113 1.12 -13.68 6.94
N LYS A 114 1.99 -14.63 6.58
CA LYS A 114 3.03 -14.43 5.55
C LYS A 114 2.49 -14.61 4.12
N LYS A 115 1.17 -14.79 3.95
CA LYS A 115 0.51 -14.91 2.64
C LYS A 115 0.62 -13.58 1.88
N ALA A 116 0.76 -13.66 0.55
CA ALA A 116 0.76 -12.48 -0.32
C ALA A 116 -0.59 -11.74 -0.24
N PHE A 117 -0.57 -10.41 -0.40
CA PHE A 117 -1.76 -9.57 -0.30
C PHE A 117 -2.90 -10.01 -1.23
N SER A 118 -2.58 -10.41 -2.46
CA SER A 118 -3.56 -10.90 -3.44
C SER A 118 -4.28 -12.17 -2.99
N VAL A 119 -3.59 -13.05 -2.25
CA VAL A 119 -4.17 -14.27 -1.68
C VAL A 119 -5.14 -13.92 -0.55
N VAL A 120 -4.74 -13.01 0.34
CA VAL A 120 -5.61 -12.52 1.42
C VAL A 120 -6.86 -11.88 0.85
N ALA A 121 -6.71 -10.96 -0.11
CA ALA A 121 -7.83 -10.30 -0.77
C ALA A 121 -8.79 -11.29 -1.44
N THR A 122 -8.25 -12.34 -2.08
CA THR A 122 -9.06 -13.38 -2.74
C THR A 122 -9.80 -14.25 -1.73
N LEU A 123 -9.15 -14.67 -0.64
CA LEU A 123 -9.77 -15.45 0.42
C LEU A 123 -10.91 -14.68 1.10
N VAL A 124 -10.67 -13.41 1.42
CA VAL A 124 -11.69 -12.52 1.99
C VAL A 124 -12.85 -12.34 1.00
N ARG A 125 -12.56 -12.11 -0.29
CA ARG A 125 -13.61 -11.99 -1.32
C ARG A 125 -14.47 -13.24 -1.47
N MET A 126 -13.86 -14.43 -1.45
CA MET A 126 -14.57 -15.71 -1.58
C MET A 126 -15.42 -16.03 -0.36
N ASN A 127 -14.98 -15.61 0.84
CA ASN A 127 -15.63 -15.98 2.10
C ASN A 127 -16.39 -14.82 2.74
N LEU A 128 -16.56 -13.69 2.03
CA LEU A 128 -17.21 -12.49 2.57
C LEU A 128 -18.66 -12.74 3.01
N ILE A 129 -19.34 -13.64 2.31
CA ILE A 129 -20.75 -14.01 2.57
C ILE A 129 -20.85 -15.19 3.55
N SER A 130 -19.74 -15.91 3.77
CA SER A 130 -19.71 -17.06 4.64
C SER A 130 -19.54 -16.64 6.10
N MET A 131 -20.23 -17.32 7.02
CA MET A 131 -20.06 -17.15 8.48
C MET A 131 -18.79 -17.87 8.96
N LEU A 132 -17.66 -17.62 8.31
CA LEU A 132 -16.35 -18.19 8.64
C LEU A 132 -15.48 -17.13 9.30
N ASP A 133 -14.73 -17.53 10.33
CA ASP A 133 -13.72 -16.64 10.91
C ASP A 133 -12.59 -16.41 9.91
N VAL A 134 -12.51 -15.18 9.41
CA VAL A 134 -11.50 -14.73 8.46
C VAL A 134 -10.09 -14.92 9.04
N PHE A 135 -9.90 -14.76 10.35
CA PHE A 135 -8.58 -14.95 10.97
C PHE A 135 -8.16 -16.42 10.98
N GLU A 136 -9.08 -17.33 11.26
CA GLU A 136 -8.84 -18.78 11.19
C GLU A 136 -8.49 -19.19 9.76
N LEU A 137 -9.25 -18.71 8.77
CA LEU A 137 -9.00 -18.96 7.35
C LEU A 137 -7.64 -18.42 6.87
N LEU A 138 -7.23 -17.25 7.35
CA LEU A 138 -5.97 -16.64 6.97
C LEU A 138 -4.77 -17.31 7.62
N ARG A 139 -4.93 -17.83 8.85
CA ARG A 139 -3.92 -18.60 9.58
C ARG A 139 -3.82 -20.04 9.11
N SER A 140 -4.91 -20.65 8.65
CA SER A 140 -4.91 -22.03 8.18
C SER A 140 -3.98 -22.18 6.96
N ARG A 141 -3.03 -23.11 7.09
CA ARG A 141 -2.07 -23.49 6.03
C ARG A 141 -2.59 -24.66 5.19
N ARG A 142 -3.56 -25.42 5.71
CA ARG A 142 -4.08 -26.63 5.08
C ARG A 142 -5.50 -26.38 4.55
N ARG A 143 -5.77 -26.91 3.35
CA ARG A 143 -7.11 -27.08 2.77
C ARG A 143 -7.88 -28.21 3.47
N ASP A 144 -7.65 -28.42 4.75
CA ASP A 144 -8.42 -29.38 5.50
C ASP A 144 -9.63 -28.59 6.00
N PHE A 145 -10.56 -28.29 5.08
CA PHE A 145 -11.94 -28.11 5.48
C PHE A 145 -12.38 -29.49 5.96
N THR A 146 -12.00 -29.86 7.17
CA THR A 146 -12.75 -30.87 7.90
C THR A 146 -14.11 -30.22 8.08
N SER A 147 -15.00 -30.43 7.11
CA SER A 147 -16.40 -30.35 7.39
C SER A 147 -16.55 -31.20 8.65
N ARG A 148 -16.93 -30.58 9.76
CA ARG A 148 -17.63 -31.32 10.79
C ARG A 148 -19.00 -31.67 10.17
N ILE A 149 -19.00 -32.51 9.14
CA ILE A 149 -20.10 -33.44 8.93
C ILE A 149 -19.99 -34.25 10.20
N ASN A 150 -20.83 -33.90 11.17
CA ASN A 150 -21.09 -34.78 12.30
C ASN A 150 -21.31 -36.14 11.66
N ALA A 151 -20.39 -37.08 11.90
CA ALA A 151 -20.63 -38.46 11.53
C ALA A 151 -22.02 -38.80 12.07
N PRO A 152 -22.92 -39.42 11.29
CA PRO A 152 -24.22 -39.79 11.80
C PRO A 152 -23.99 -40.61 13.08
N PRO A 153 -24.71 -40.30 14.18
CA PRO A 153 -24.47 -40.95 15.46
C PRO A 153 -24.59 -42.47 15.28
N ASP A 154 -23.62 -43.20 15.83
CA ASP A 154 -23.34 -44.66 15.72
C ASP A 154 -24.58 -45.58 15.77
N SER A 155 -25.40 -45.54 14.74
CA SER A 155 -26.61 -46.35 14.60
C SER A 155 -26.99 -46.50 13.13
N GLN A 156 -26.02 -46.92 12.32
CA GLN A 156 -26.35 -47.57 11.05
C GLN A 156 -26.72 -49.03 11.34
N LEU A 157 -27.99 -49.37 11.12
CA LEU A 157 -28.48 -50.74 11.13
C LEU A 157 -27.71 -51.57 10.10
N ILE A 158 -26.95 -52.55 10.58
CA ILE A 158 -26.34 -53.58 9.74
C ILE A 158 -27.47 -54.52 9.32
N LEU A 159 -27.86 -54.47 8.04
CA LEU A 159 -28.74 -55.49 7.45
C LEU A 159 -27.87 -56.68 7.03
N ASN A 160 -27.93 -57.76 7.82
CA ASN A 160 -27.38 -59.05 7.42
C ASN A 160 -28.27 -59.65 6.32
N PHE A 161 -27.69 -59.82 5.13
CA PHE A 161 -28.17 -60.77 4.14
C PHE A 161 -27.49 -62.12 4.36
#